data_AF-A0AAW5HEH8-F1
#
_entry.id   AF-A0AAW5HEH8-F1
#
_cell.length_a   1.000
_cell.length_b   1.000
_cell.length_c   1.000
_cell.angle_alpha   90.00
_cell.angle_beta   90.00
_cell.angle_gamma   90.00
#
_symmetry.space_group_name_H-M   'P 1'
#
loop_
_entity.id
_entity.type
_entity.pdbx_description
1 polymer ?
#
loop_
_entity_poly.entity_id
_entity_poly.type
_entity_poly.pdbx_seq_one_letter_code
_entity_poly.pdbx_strand_id
1 'polypeptide(L)'
;MNKAPTFTVKRIAFDEHYRPAENTRITTNFANLARGTNRQQNLRNTLMMINNRFNALAHWDNPEHDRYRVELDIISVEMNLENAQHGNALPLIEILKTYIVDRKNNTRLEGMVGNNFSSYVRDYDFSVLLLEHNKHRPTFSTPDHFGELHGNLFKCFVKSHTYQEHFSKPPVICLSVSSSRTYLRTENQHPVLGVEYLQDEYSLTDEYFKKMGLKVRYFMPPNSVAPLAFYFAGDLLADYTDLELISTISTMDTFQKIYRPEIYNANSPAGKAYQPSLNNQDYSLTRIVYDREERSRLAIEQGKFAEEQFVKPYQATLAQWSAQYAR
;
A
#
# COMPACT_ATOMS: atom_id res chain seq x y z
N MET A 1 11.98 -32.07 3.13
CA MET A 1 11.91 -30.73 2.51
C MET A 1 10.46 -30.30 2.55
N ASN A 2 10.14 -29.17 3.19
CA ASN A 2 8.78 -28.63 3.10
C ASN A 2 8.62 -28.02 1.71
N LYS A 3 7.57 -28.40 0.98
CA LYS A 3 7.24 -27.80 -0.31
C LYS A 3 6.90 -26.32 -0.15
N ALA A 4 7.13 -25.56 -1.21
CA ALA A 4 6.84 -24.13 -1.24
C ALA A 4 5.33 -23.87 -1.05
N PRO A 5 4.94 -22.76 -0.38
CA PRO A 5 3.55 -22.36 -0.31
C PRO A 5 2.98 -22.12 -1.71
N THR A 6 1.69 -22.41 -1.88
CA THR A 6 0.95 -22.08 -3.09
C THR A 6 0.02 -20.90 -2.83
N PHE A 7 -0.36 -20.17 -3.88
CA PHE A 7 -1.12 -18.93 -3.76
C PHE A 7 -2.38 -18.98 -4.61
N THR A 8 -3.41 -18.31 -4.13
CA THR A 8 -4.64 -18.03 -4.88
C THR A 8 -4.89 -16.53 -4.89
N VAL A 9 -5.23 -15.99 -6.05
CA VAL A 9 -5.57 -14.58 -6.21
C VAL A 9 -7.08 -14.44 -6.46
N LYS A 10 -7.73 -13.63 -5.63
CA LYS A 10 -9.14 -13.23 -5.80
C LYS A 10 -9.19 -11.75 -6.18
N ARG A 11 -10.19 -11.39 -6.99
CA ARG A 11 -10.40 -10.03 -7.51
C ARG A 11 -11.81 -9.57 -7.21
N ILE A 12 -11.93 -8.36 -6.68
CA ILE A 12 -13.21 -7.68 -6.47
C ILE A 12 -13.08 -6.24 -6.98
N ALA A 13 -14.04 -5.76 -7.75
CA ALA A 13 -14.05 -4.37 -8.19
C ALA A 13 -14.20 -3.42 -7.00
N PHE A 14 -13.34 -2.39 -6.95
CA PHE A 14 -13.48 -1.26 -6.03
C PHE A 14 -14.20 -0.11 -6.77
N ASP A 15 -15.52 -0.23 -6.84
CA ASP A 15 -16.41 0.75 -7.44
C ASP A 15 -17.38 1.36 -6.41
N GLU A 16 -18.36 2.15 -6.85
CA GLU A 16 -19.38 2.72 -5.96
C GLU A 16 -20.32 1.69 -5.30
N HIS A 17 -20.35 0.46 -5.81
CA HIS A 17 -21.16 -0.64 -5.31
C HIS A 17 -20.39 -1.56 -4.38
N TYR A 18 -19.05 -1.44 -4.30
CA TYR A 18 -18.21 -2.21 -3.40
C TYR A 18 -18.73 -2.19 -1.96
N ARG A 19 -18.89 -3.39 -1.40
CA ARG A 19 -19.28 -3.61 0.00
C ARG A 19 -18.31 -4.63 0.60
N PRO A 20 -17.66 -4.33 1.72
CA PRO A 20 -16.94 -5.34 2.48
C PRO A 20 -17.91 -6.45 2.88
N ALA A 21 -17.52 -7.72 2.77
CA ALA A 21 -18.37 -8.82 3.21
C ALA A 21 -18.54 -8.79 4.74
N GLU A 22 -19.76 -9.07 5.23
CA GLU A 22 -20.13 -8.96 6.65
C GLU A 22 -19.26 -9.84 7.57
N ASN A 23 -18.81 -10.98 7.05
CA ASN A 23 -17.97 -11.94 7.78
C ASN A 23 -16.48 -11.84 7.42
N THR A 24 -16.11 -11.03 6.43
CA THR A 24 -14.72 -10.75 6.16
C THR A 24 -14.30 -9.63 7.09
N ARG A 25 -13.59 -9.99 8.17
CA ARG A 25 -12.89 -9.08 9.09
C ARG A 25 -11.73 -8.34 8.37
N ILE A 26 -11.96 -7.86 7.15
CA ILE A 26 -10.97 -7.25 6.28
C ILE A 26 -10.76 -5.81 6.72
N THR A 27 -9.53 -5.54 7.15
CA THR A 27 -9.10 -4.28 7.78
C THR A 27 -8.29 -3.41 6.82
N THR A 28 -8.49 -3.60 5.51
CA THR A 28 -7.83 -2.76 4.52
C THR A 28 -8.26 -1.31 4.68
N ASN A 29 -7.31 -0.38 4.48
CA ASN A 29 -7.57 1.05 4.69
C ASN A 29 -8.74 1.57 3.81
N PHE A 30 -9.06 0.89 2.70
CA PHE A 30 -10.19 1.24 1.84
C PHE A 30 -11.52 0.57 2.25
N ALA A 31 -11.52 -0.51 3.04
CA ALA A 31 -12.75 -1.12 3.53
C ALA A 31 -13.51 -0.20 4.49
N ASN A 32 -12.81 0.62 5.29
CA ASN A 32 -13.45 1.61 6.17
C ASN A 32 -14.23 2.67 5.38
N LEU A 33 -13.70 3.13 4.23
CA LEU A 33 -14.40 4.06 3.33
C LEU A 33 -15.70 3.47 2.76
N ALA A 34 -15.74 2.14 2.70
CA ALA A 34 -16.83 1.36 2.15
C ALA A 34 -17.84 0.88 3.21
N ARG A 35 -17.91 1.50 4.39
CA ARG A 35 -18.87 1.19 5.47
C ARG A 35 -19.82 2.35 5.79
N GLY A 36 -20.88 2.03 6.54
CA GLY A 36 -21.84 3.02 7.05
C GLY A 36 -22.81 3.58 6.00
N THR A 37 -23.65 4.52 6.44
CA THR A 37 -24.72 5.12 5.61
C THR A 37 -24.17 5.97 4.45
N ASN A 38 -22.99 6.58 4.61
CA ASN A 38 -22.33 7.41 3.60
C ASN A 38 -21.47 6.62 2.61
N ARG A 39 -21.43 5.28 2.70
CA ARG A 39 -20.58 4.39 1.89
C ARG A 39 -20.54 4.77 0.41
N GLN A 40 -21.69 4.78 -0.26
CA GLN A 40 -21.72 4.98 -1.72
C GLN A 40 -21.20 6.37 -2.10
N GLN A 41 -21.54 7.40 -1.32
CA GLN A 41 -21.08 8.76 -1.57
C GLN A 41 -19.57 8.90 -1.33
N ASN A 42 -19.04 8.27 -0.27
CA ASN A 42 -17.60 8.20 0.00
C ASN A 42 -16.84 7.58 -1.18
N LEU A 43 -17.32 6.43 -1.69
CA LEU A 43 -16.71 5.75 -2.83
C LEU A 43 -16.78 6.59 -4.10
N ARG A 44 -17.94 7.18 -4.42
CA ARG A 44 -18.09 8.10 -5.57
C ARG A 44 -17.13 9.29 -5.49
N ASN A 45 -17.06 9.95 -4.34
CA ASN A 45 -16.18 11.09 -4.13
C ASN A 45 -14.70 10.68 -4.26
N THR A 46 -14.33 9.52 -3.71
CA THR A 46 -12.97 8.98 -3.82
C THR A 46 -12.60 8.73 -5.27
N LEU A 47 -13.43 7.99 -6.02
CA LEU A 47 -13.20 7.68 -7.43
C LEU A 47 -13.16 8.94 -8.29
N MET A 48 -14.01 9.93 -8.01
CA MET A 48 -13.99 11.23 -8.67
C MET A 48 -12.68 11.98 -8.41
N MET A 49 -12.20 12.01 -7.16
CA MET A 49 -10.90 12.62 -6.83
C MET A 49 -9.74 11.93 -7.57
N ILE A 50 -9.74 10.59 -7.64
CA ILE A 50 -8.75 9.83 -8.40
C ILE A 50 -8.79 10.21 -9.89
N ASN A 51 -9.98 10.23 -10.51
CA ASN A 51 -10.13 10.59 -11.91
C ASN A 51 -9.65 12.03 -12.19
N ASN A 52 -10.04 12.99 -11.35
CA ASN A 52 -9.62 14.38 -11.49
C ASN A 52 -8.10 14.51 -11.36
N ARG A 53 -7.51 13.82 -10.37
CA ARG A 53 -6.06 13.83 -10.16
C ARG A 53 -5.30 13.17 -11.31
N PHE A 54 -5.81 12.07 -11.86
CA PHE A 54 -5.25 11.40 -13.02
C PHE A 54 -5.23 12.33 -14.23
N ASN A 55 -6.38 12.91 -14.59
CA ASN A 55 -6.48 13.80 -15.75
C ASN A 55 -5.66 15.09 -15.59
N ALA A 56 -5.53 15.63 -14.38
CA ALA A 56 -4.67 16.78 -14.11
C ALA A 56 -3.18 16.48 -14.34
N LEU A 57 -2.73 15.24 -14.12
CA LEU A 57 -1.35 14.82 -14.39
C LEU A 57 -1.18 14.43 -15.87
N ALA A 58 -2.14 13.70 -16.44
CA ALA A 58 -2.20 13.31 -17.84
C ALA A 58 -2.87 14.41 -18.70
N HIS A 59 -2.26 15.60 -18.67
CA HIS A 59 -2.79 16.82 -19.28
C HIS A 59 -2.55 16.91 -20.79
N TRP A 60 -1.60 16.12 -21.32
CA TRP A 60 -1.33 16.09 -22.76
C TRP A 60 -2.51 15.49 -23.53
N ASP A 61 -2.92 16.15 -24.62
CA ASP A 61 -4.07 15.76 -25.42
C ASP A 61 -5.35 15.52 -24.61
N ASN A 62 -5.54 16.31 -23.53
CA ASN A 62 -6.64 16.20 -22.58
C ASN A 62 -7.14 17.59 -22.12
N PRO A 63 -7.60 18.46 -23.05
CA PRO A 63 -7.93 19.86 -22.75
C PRO A 63 -9.08 20.03 -21.76
N GLU A 64 -10.04 19.12 -21.74
CA GLU A 64 -11.21 19.16 -20.85
C GLU A 64 -10.99 18.40 -19.53
N HIS A 65 -9.82 17.80 -19.34
CA HIS A 65 -9.46 17.02 -18.15
C HIS A 65 -10.43 15.85 -17.84
N ASP A 66 -11.04 15.25 -18.86
CA ASP A 66 -12.07 14.21 -18.72
C ASP A 66 -11.83 12.95 -19.57
N ARG A 67 -10.68 12.88 -20.27
CA ARG A 67 -10.33 11.77 -21.17
C ARG A 67 -10.22 10.43 -20.47
N TYR A 68 -9.63 10.39 -19.28
CA TYR A 68 -9.29 9.15 -18.61
C TYR A 68 -10.22 8.86 -17.43
N ARG A 69 -10.55 7.58 -17.24
CA ARG A 69 -11.15 7.06 -16.01
C ARG A 69 -10.24 5.99 -15.43
N VAL A 70 -9.98 6.05 -14.14
CA VAL A 70 -9.25 5.02 -13.41
C VAL A 70 -10.25 4.04 -12.80
N GLU A 71 -10.05 2.76 -13.08
CA GLU A 71 -10.76 1.65 -12.43
C GLU A 71 -9.82 0.98 -11.44
N LEU A 72 -10.38 0.49 -10.33
CA LEU A 72 -9.61 -0.17 -9.28
C LEU A 72 -10.19 -1.53 -8.98
N ASP A 73 -9.30 -2.49 -8.72
CA ASP A 73 -9.64 -3.78 -8.17
C ASP A 73 -8.90 -4.02 -6.87
N ILE A 74 -9.61 -4.59 -5.91
CA ILE A 74 -9.04 -5.24 -4.74
C ILE A 74 -8.56 -6.61 -5.18
N ILE A 75 -7.27 -6.83 -4.97
CA ILE A 75 -6.59 -8.10 -5.16
C ILE A 75 -6.33 -8.67 -3.79
N SER A 76 -6.97 -9.81 -3.48
CA SER A 76 -6.76 -10.54 -2.23
C SER A 76 -5.95 -11.80 -2.52
N VAL A 77 -4.83 -11.95 -1.83
CA VAL A 77 -3.91 -13.08 -1.96
C VAL A 77 -4.08 -13.99 -0.75
N GLU A 78 -4.41 -15.24 -1.02
CA GLU A 78 -4.47 -16.31 -0.02
C GLU A 78 -3.32 -17.29 -0.25
N MET A 79 -2.78 -17.83 0.84
CA MET A 79 -1.68 -18.77 0.87
C MET A 79 -2.17 -20.13 1.38
N ASN A 80 -1.76 -21.20 0.72
CA ASN A 80 -2.03 -22.57 1.15
C ASN A 80 -0.72 -23.28 1.52
N LEU A 81 -0.74 -23.94 2.69
CA LEU A 81 0.34 -24.81 3.17
C LEU A 81 -0.15 -26.27 3.13
N GLU A 82 0.62 -27.18 2.55
CA GLU A 82 0.21 -28.60 2.38
C GLU A 82 -0.14 -29.31 3.70
N ASN A 83 0.40 -28.87 4.85
CA ASN A 83 0.12 -29.44 6.17
C ASN A 83 -0.92 -28.63 6.98
N ALA A 84 -1.72 -27.80 6.34
CA ALA A 84 -2.82 -27.09 7.00
C ALA A 84 -3.92 -28.08 7.40
N GLN A 85 -3.89 -28.53 8.66
CA GLN A 85 -4.83 -29.50 9.25
C GLN A 85 -6.31 -29.08 9.15
N HIS A 86 -6.62 -27.85 8.72
CA HIS A 86 -7.97 -27.30 8.63
C HIS A 86 -8.38 -26.76 7.26
N GLY A 87 -7.64 -27.02 6.17
CA GLY A 87 -8.11 -26.76 4.79
C GLY A 87 -8.45 -25.31 4.43
N ASN A 88 -8.26 -24.34 5.33
CA ASN A 88 -8.60 -22.95 5.11
C ASN A 88 -7.37 -22.19 4.61
N ALA A 89 -7.53 -21.55 3.45
CA ALA A 89 -6.51 -20.69 2.87
C ALA A 89 -6.21 -19.50 3.81
N LEU A 90 -4.94 -19.19 4.00
CA LEU A 90 -4.47 -18.14 4.91
C LEU A 90 -4.43 -16.80 4.17
N PRO A 91 -5.13 -15.76 4.62
CA PRO A 91 -5.04 -14.46 3.97
C PRO A 91 -3.64 -13.88 4.19
N LEU A 92 -3.02 -13.40 3.12
CA LEU A 92 -1.63 -12.95 3.12
C LEU A 92 -1.52 -11.44 2.86
N ILE A 93 -1.96 -11.00 1.69
CA ILE A 93 -1.81 -9.62 1.19
C ILE A 93 -3.12 -9.16 0.55
N GLU A 94 -3.45 -7.89 0.76
CA GLU A 94 -4.45 -7.19 -0.05
C GLU A 94 -3.86 -5.90 -0.64
N ILE A 95 -4.05 -5.70 -1.94
CA ILE A 95 -3.55 -4.55 -2.69
C ILE A 95 -4.61 -4.07 -3.67
N LEU A 96 -4.49 -2.81 -4.08
CA LEU A 96 -5.23 -2.26 -5.20
C LEU A 96 -4.41 -2.37 -6.49
N LYS A 97 -5.06 -2.89 -7.54
CA LYS A 97 -4.59 -2.80 -8.93
C LYS A 97 -5.44 -1.79 -9.67
N THR A 98 -4.79 -0.94 -10.46
CA THR A 98 -5.46 0.08 -11.26
C THR A 98 -5.51 -0.32 -12.73
N TYR A 99 -6.51 0.19 -13.44
CA TYR A 99 -6.62 0.15 -14.88
C TYR A 99 -7.04 1.51 -15.39
N ILE A 100 -6.60 1.87 -16.59
CA ILE A 100 -6.85 3.18 -17.19
C ILE A 100 -7.76 2.99 -18.40
N VAL A 101 -8.95 3.57 -18.33
CA VAL A 101 -9.89 3.64 -19.46
C VAL A 101 -9.64 4.95 -20.18
N ASP A 102 -9.08 4.87 -21.39
CA ASP A 102 -8.95 6.01 -22.31
C ASP A 102 -10.24 6.12 -23.13
N ARG A 103 -11.06 7.13 -22.81
CA ARG A 103 -12.35 7.33 -23.47
C ARG A 103 -12.21 7.82 -24.90
N LYS A 104 -11.12 8.50 -25.24
CA LYS A 104 -10.88 9.04 -26.58
C LYS A 104 -10.59 7.91 -27.57
N ASN A 105 -9.76 6.95 -27.16
CA ASN A 105 -9.36 5.82 -28.00
C ASN A 105 -10.18 4.55 -27.75
N ASN A 106 -11.08 4.56 -26.76
CA ASN A 106 -11.88 3.41 -26.33
C ASN A 106 -11.04 2.18 -26.00
N THR A 107 -9.95 2.39 -25.25
CA THR A 107 -9.02 1.34 -24.83
C THR A 107 -8.92 1.24 -23.32
N ARG A 108 -8.66 0.04 -22.81
CA ARG A 108 -8.38 -0.21 -21.41
C ARG A 108 -6.92 -0.65 -21.26
N LEU A 109 -6.14 0.13 -20.54
CA LEU A 109 -4.71 -0.06 -20.33
C LEU A 109 -4.46 -0.58 -18.92
N GLU A 110 -3.38 -1.32 -18.75
CA GLU A 110 -2.88 -1.72 -17.43
C GLU A 110 -2.38 -0.48 -16.67
N GLY A 111 -2.75 -0.38 -15.40
CA GLY A 111 -2.18 0.56 -14.45
C GLY A 111 -1.29 -0.14 -13.42
N MET A 112 -0.89 0.60 -12.40
CA MET A 112 -0.03 0.09 -11.33
C MET A 112 -0.76 -0.92 -10.42
N VAL A 113 -0.02 -1.95 -10.02
CA VAL A 113 -0.39 -2.92 -8.97
C VAL A 113 0.46 -2.67 -7.71
N GLY A 114 -0.12 -2.85 -6.52
CA GLY A 114 0.57 -2.68 -5.23
C GLY A 114 0.12 -1.46 -4.42
N ASN A 115 -0.84 -0.69 -4.92
CA ASN A 115 -1.41 0.45 -4.22
C ASN A 115 -2.10 0.01 -2.93
N ASN A 116 -2.08 0.86 -1.90
CA ASN A 116 -2.77 0.63 -0.63
C ASN A 116 -2.47 -0.74 0.03
N PHE A 117 -1.18 -1.10 0.04
CA PHE A 117 -0.68 -2.39 0.53
C PHE A 117 -1.08 -2.68 1.99
N SER A 118 -1.80 -3.78 2.19
CA SER A 118 -2.11 -4.38 3.48
C SER A 118 -1.56 -5.81 3.53
N SER A 119 -1.06 -6.22 4.69
CA SER A 119 -0.53 -7.57 4.90
C SER A 119 -0.80 -8.02 6.33
N TYR A 120 -1.34 -9.22 6.46
CA TYR A 120 -1.67 -9.83 7.74
C TYR A 120 -0.43 -10.07 8.58
N VAL A 121 0.65 -10.56 7.96
CA VAL A 121 1.93 -10.82 8.66
C VAL A 121 2.61 -9.50 9.04
N ARG A 122 2.52 -8.46 8.19
CA ARG A 122 3.03 -7.13 8.54
C ARG A 122 2.31 -6.53 9.74
N ASP A 123 0.99 -6.63 9.77
CA ASP A 123 0.21 -6.05 10.85
C ASP A 123 0.42 -6.83 12.16
N TYR A 124 0.61 -8.15 12.09
CA TYR A 124 1.11 -8.93 13.23
C TYR A 124 2.48 -8.41 13.71
N ASP A 125 3.45 -8.29 12.79
CA ASP A 125 4.81 -7.88 13.13
C ASP A 125 4.81 -6.52 13.84
N PHE A 126 4.14 -5.51 13.28
CA PHE A 126 4.17 -4.15 13.82
C PHE A 126 3.20 -3.92 14.99
N SER A 127 1.98 -4.50 14.95
CA SER A 127 0.93 -4.20 15.93
C SER A 127 0.82 -5.21 17.07
N VAL A 128 1.55 -6.33 17.00
CA VAL A 128 1.59 -7.33 18.08
C VAL A 128 3.03 -7.60 18.50
N LEU A 129 3.84 -8.17 17.61
CA LEU A 129 5.17 -8.67 17.96
C LEU A 129 6.12 -7.55 18.42
N LEU A 130 6.20 -6.45 17.66
CA LEU A 130 7.08 -5.32 17.99
C LEU A 130 6.64 -4.60 19.27
N LEU A 131 5.32 -4.47 19.48
CA LEU A 131 4.78 -3.85 20.69
C LEU A 131 5.07 -4.68 21.93
N GLU A 132 4.77 -5.99 21.90
CA GLU A 132 5.03 -6.88 23.03
C GLU A 132 6.53 -7.02 23.33
N HIS A 133 7.39 -7.03 22.31
CA HIS A 133 8.85 -7.04 22.51
C HIS A 133 9.36 -5.82 23.30
N ASN A 134 8.76 -4.65 23.11
CA ASN A 134 9.22 -3.39 23.70
C ASN A 134 8.50 -2.98 25.00
N LYS A 135 7.37 -3.61 25.35
CA LYS A 135 6.48 -3.22 26.46
C LYS A 135 7.14 -3.05 27.83
N HIS A 136 8.23 -3.77 28.09
CA HIS A 136 8.97 -3.74 29.35
C HIS A 136 10.47 -3.44 29.17
N ARG A 137 10.86 -2.88 28.02
CA ARG A 137 12.25 -2.54 27.72
C ARG A 137 12.49 -1.04 27.88
N PRO A 138 13.65 -0.63 28.43
CA PRO A 138 13.98 0.78 28.58
C PRO A 138 14.36 1.44 27.24
N THR A 139 14.84 0.65 26.28
CA THR A 139 15.28 1.11 24.97
C THR A 139 14.56 0.35 23.87
N PHE A 140 14.20 1.09 22.81
CA PHE A 140 13.59 0.50 21.63
C PHE A 140 14.56 -0.47 20.96
N SER A 141 14.05 -1.67 20.63
CA SER A 141 14.77 -2.66 19.82
C SER A 141 13.79 -3.45 18.98
N THR A 142 14.29 -4.10 17.93
CA THR A 142 13.51 -5.04 17.12
C THR A 142 13.71 -6.47 17.64
N PRO A 143 12.70 -7.35 17.50
CA PRO A 143 12.89 -8.79 17.63
C PRO A 143 13.96 -9.31 16.66
N ASP A 144 14.60 -10.43 17.00
CA ASP A 144 15.45 -11.14 16.05
C ASP A 144 14.63 -11.54 14.82
N HIS A 145 15.24 -11.45 13.63
CA HIS A 145 14.61 -11.80 12.36
C HIS A 145 13.33 -11.00 12.01
N PHE A 146 13.12 -9.83 12.63
CA PHE A 146 11.90 -9.01 12.44
C PHE A 146 11.58 -8.73 10.96
N GLY A 147 10.46 -9.21 10.45
CA GLY A 147 10.05 -9.03 9.05
C GLY A 147 10.69 -9.98 8.03
N GLU A 148 11.59 -10.88 8.42
CA GLU A 148 12.19 -11.84 7.49
C GLU A 148 11.17 -12.82 6.93
N LEU A 149 10.28 -13.35 7.78
CA LEU A 149 9.21 -14.27 7.36
C LEU A 149 8.33 -13.61 6.30
N HIS A 150 7.83 -12.41 6.56
CA HIS A 150 6.99 -11.69 5.61
C HIS A 150 7.76 -11.34 4.33
N GLY A 151 9.02 -10.91 4.45
CA GLY A 151 9.90 -10.68 3.30
C GLY A 151 10.02 -11.91 2.41
N ASN A 152 10.22 -13.09 2.99
CA ASN A 152 10.31 -14.34 2.25
C ASN A 152 8.98 -14.75 1.63
N LEU A 153 7.86 -14.60 2.34
CA LEU A 153 6.52 -14.85 1.79
C LEU A 153 6.21 -13.95 0.60
N PHE A 154 6.51 -12.65 0.70
CA PHE A 154 6.33 -11.70 -0.39
C PHE A 154 7.18 -12.08 -1.61
N LYS A 155 8.47 -12.35 -1.41
CA LYS A 155 9.38 -12.79 -2.50
C LYS A 155 8.90 -14.09 -3.14
N CYS A 156 8.40 -15.03 -2.34
CA CYS A 156 7.84 -16.29 -2.83
C CYS A 156 6.59 -16.05 -3.68
N PHE A 157 5.68 -15.17 -3.23
CA PHE A 157 4.49 -14.80 -3.98
C PHE A 157 4.84 -14.13 -5.31
N VAL A 158 5.66 -13.07 -5.31
CA VAL A 158 6.00 -12.31 -6.53
C VAL A 158 6.75 -13.18 -7.57
N LYS A 159 7.47 -14.21 -7.12
CA LYS A 159 8.16 -15.17 -8.02
C LYS A 159 7.29 -16.38 -8.42
N SER A 160 6.09 -16.52 -7.88
CA SER A 160 5.23 -17.67 -8.13
C SER A 160 4.61 -17.64 -9.53
N HIS A 161 4.22 -18.81 -10.04
CA HIS A 161 3.46 -18.91 -11.29
C HIS A 161 2.15 -18.13 -11.20
N THR A 162 1.44 -18.23 -10.07
CA THR A 162 0.21 -17.49 -9.80
C THR A 162 0.39 -15.98 -9.98
N TYR A 163 1.50 -15.41 -9.52
CA TYR A 163 1.75 -13.98 -9.73
C TYR A 163 1.91 -13.65 -11.22
N GLN A 164 2.69 -14.45 -11.95
CA GLN A 164 2.96 -14.25 -13.38
C GLN A 164 1.70 -14.45 -14.25
N GLU A 165 0.76 -15.29 -13.82
CA GLU A 165 -0.54 -15.45 -14.49
C GLU A 165 -1.44 -14.22 -14.36
N HIS A 166 -1.34 -13.47 -13.26
CA HIS A 166 -2.22 -12.35 -12.94
C HIS A 166 -1.59 -10.96 -13.18
N PHE A 167 -0.26 -10.86 -13.16
CA PHE A 167 0.48 -9.60 -13.25
C PHE A 167 1.72 -9.73 -14.14
N SER A 168 1.89 -8.76 -15.03
CA SER A 168 3.03 -8.71 -15.97
C SER A 168 4.24 -7.96 -15.42
N LYS A 169 4.06 -7.15 -14.38
CA LYS A 169 5.11 -6.32 -13.76
C LYS A 169 5.13 -6.48 -12.24
N PRO A 170 6.28 -6.29 -11.59
CA PRO A 170 6.37 -6.26 -10.13
C PRO A 170 5.46 -5.18 -9.52
N PRO A 171 5.09 -5.29 -8.23
CA PRO A 171 4.25 -4.29 -7.60
C PRO A 171 5.08 -3.06 -7.19
N VAL A 172 4.46 -1.89 -7.26
CA VAL A 172 4.95 -0.65 -6.65
C VAL A 172 4.04 -0.31 -5.47
N ILE A 173 4.62 -0.28 -4.27
CA ILE A 173 3.92 0.06 -3.05
C ILE A 173 4.18 1.53 -2.77
N CYS A 174 3.14 2.35 -2.82
CA CYS A 174 3.23 3.78 -2.54
C CYS A 174 2.60 4.10 -1.19
N LEU A 175 3.35 4.73 -0.29
CA LEU A 175 2.95 5.04 1.08
C LEU A 175 3.19 6.51 1.43
N SER A 176 2.64 6.91 2.57
CA SER A 176 3.02 8.18 3.18
C SER A 176 4.47 8.15 3.67
N VAL A 177 5.16 9.29 3.57
CA VAL A 177 6.37 9.57 4.35
C VAL A 177 6.11 9.53 5.87
N SER A 178 7.13 9.15 6.63
CA SER A 178 7.11 9.15 8.11
C SER A 178 7.28 10.55 8.68
N SER A 179 6.54 10.88 9.75
CA SER A 179 6.70 12.12 10.51
C SER A 179 7.95 12.14 11.39
N SER A 180 8.63 10.99 11.59
CA SER A 180 9.85 10.90 12.39
C SER A 180 11.13 11.21 11.61
N ARG A 181 11.03 11.58 10.33
CA ARG A 181 12.18 11.77 9.43
C ARG A 181 12.09 13.09 8.70
N THR A 182 13.25 13.63 8.33
CA THR A 182 13.34 14.81 7.47
C THR A 182 13.67 14.39 6.05
N TYR A 183 13.00 15.03 5.11
CA TYR A 183 13.17 14.79 3.68
C TYR A 183 13.77 16.05 3.06
N LEU A 184 14.93 15.90 2.43
CA LEU A 184 15.67 16.97 1.78
C LEU A 184 15.42 16.93 0.28
N ARG A 185 14.88 18.02 -0.26
CA ARG A 185 14.63 18.22 -1.68
C ARG A 185 15.95 18.16 -2.46
N THR A 186 15.95 17.40 -3.54
CA THR A 186 17.07 17.33 -4.49
C THR A 186 16.82 18.19 -5.73
N GLU A 187 17.80 18.23 -6.64
CA GLU A 187 17.65 18.84 -7.96
C GLU A 187 17.00 17.91 -8.98
N ASN A 188 16.86 16.61 -8.68
CA ASN A 188 16.27 15.66 -9.59
C ASN A 188 14.75 15.87 -9.70
N GLN A 189 14.26 16.00 -10.93
CA GLN A 189 12.86 16.23 -11.23
C GLN A 189 12.41 15.30 -12.37
N HIS A 190 11.48 14.41 -12.05
CA HIS A 190 10.84 13.53 -13.01
C HIS A 190 9.57 14.19 -13.56
N PRO A 191 9.24 14.05 -14.87
CA PRO A 191 8.07 14.70 -15.47
C PRO A 191 6.74 14.29 -14.81
N VAL A 192 6.58 13.00 -14.47
CA VAL A 192 5.39 12.47 -13.78
C VAL A 192 5.51 12.48 -12.25
N LEU A 193 6.54 11.83 -11.68
CA LEU A 193 6.72 11.70 -10.23
C LEU A 193 7.05 13.03 -9.54
N GLY A 194 7.50 14.05 -10.28
CA GLY A 194 7.84 15.37 -9.73
C GLY A 194 9.22 15.41 -9.08
N VAL A 195 9.36 16.21 -8.03
CA VAL A 195 10.66 16.51 -7.42
C VAL A 195 11.06 15.40 -6.45
N GLU A 196 12.29 14.92 -6.54
CA GLU A 196 12.82 13.90 -5.62
C GLU A 196 13.28 14.51 -4.30
N TYR A 197 13.04 13.76 -3.23
CA TYR A 197 13.50 14.02 -1.88
C TYR A 197 14.36 12.85 -1.36
N LEU A 198 15.34 13.16 -0.52
CA LEU A 198 16.18 12.18 0.18
C LEU A 198 15.87 12.18 1.67
N GLN A 199 15.68 11.00 2.24
CA GLN A 199 15.54 10.82 3.68
C GLN A 199 16.90 10.96 4.37
N ASP A 200 16.93 11.64 5.51
CA ASP A 200 18.12 11.93 6.30
C ASP A 200 18.71 10.71 7.03
N GLU A 201 17.85 9.86 7.60
CA GLU A 201 18.24 8.82 8.55
C GLU A 201 17.63 7.44 8.25
N TYR A 202 18.11 6.44 8.99
CA TYR A 202 17.57 5.08 8.99
C TYR A 202 16.07 5.03 9.30
N SER A 203 15.32 4.19 8.60
CA SER A 203 13.90 3.92 8.87
C SER A 203 13.67 2.41 9.00
N LEU A 204 13.04 2.01 10.11
CA LEU A 204 12.65 0.62 10.35
C LEU A 204 11.69 0.12 9.27
N THR A 205 10.82 0.99 8.76
CA THR A 205 9.88 0.62 7.69
C THR A 205 10.64 0.31 6.40
N ASP A 206 11.67 1.10 6.08
CA ASP A 206 12.48 0.90 4.88
C ASP A 206 13.29 -0.39 4.98
N GLU A 207 13.87 -0.69 6.15
CA GLU A 207 14.54 -1.96 6.38
C GLU A 207 13.57 -3.14 6.25
N TYR A 208 12.36 -3.00 6.78
CA TYR A 208 11.33 -4.03 6.68
C TYR A 208 10.94 -4.32 5.21
N PHE A 209 10.72 -3.28 4.40
CA PHE A 209 10.46 -3.45 2.96
C PHE A 209 11.70 -3.94 2.18
N LYS A 210 12.92 -3.63 2.64
CA LYS A 210 14.15 -4.20 2.08
C LYS A 210 14.18 -5.72 2.20
N LYS A 211 13.61 -6.32 3.26
CA LYS A 211 13.49 -7.79 3.40
C LYS A 211 12.59 -8.42 2.33
N MET A 212 11.66 -7.64 1.78
CA MET A 212 10.84 -8.01 0.61
C MET A 212 11.61 -7.89 -0.73
N GLY A 213 12.84 -7.37 -0.71
CA GLY A 213 13.63 -7.10 -1.91
C GLY A 213 13.32 -5.75 -2.57
N LEU A 214 12.67 -4.83 -1.84
CA LEU A 214 12.28 -3.52 -2.37
C LEU A 214 13.29 -2.44 -1.98
N LYS A 215 13.45 -1.46 -2.86
CA LYS A 215 14.14 -0.19 -2.63
C LYS A 215 13.10 0.92 -2.47
N VAL A 216 13.47 2.03 -1.85
CA VAL A 216 12.59 3.19 -1.67
C VAL A 216 13.16 4.42 -2.37
N ARG A 217 12.27 5.22 -2.98
CA ARG A 217 12.54 6.61 -3.40
C ARG A 217 11.38 7.50 -3.02
N TYR A 218 11.65 8.78 -2.81
CA TYR A 218 10.63 9.73 -2.37
C TYR A 218 10.45 10.81 -3.42
N PHE A 219 9.23 10.99 -3.89
CA PHE A 219 8.92 12.00 -4.88
C PHE A 219 7.70 12.79 -4.46
N MET A 220 7.73 14.10 -4.66
CA MET A 220 6.58 14.98 -4.55
C MET A 220 6.00 15.25 -5.94
N PRO A 221 4.87 14.63 -6.31
CA PRO A 221 4.25 14.83 -7.62
C PRO A 221 3.87 16.29 -7.87
N PRO A 222 3.81 16.71 -9.15
CA PRO A 222 3.37 18.06 -9.49
C PRO A 222 2.01 18.38 -8.86
N ASN A 223 1.90 19.51 -8.18
CA ASN A 223 0.70 19.96 -7.47
C ASN A 223 0.24 19.08 -6.29
N SER A 224 1.13 18.22 -5.76
CA SER A 224 0.99 17.67 -4.40
C SER A 224 1.72 18.57 -3.39
N VAL A 225 1.40 18.41 -2.11
CA VAL A 225 1.94 19.25 -1.03
C VAL A 225 2.98 18.52 -0.15
N ALA A 226 3.16 17.22 -0.34
CA ALA A 226 4.13 16.41 0.38
C ALA A 226 4.68 15.27 -0.50
N PRO A 227 5.91 14.79 -0.27
CA PRO A 227 6.45 13.64 -0.96
C PRO A 227 5.74 12.33 -0.56
N LEU A 228 5.65 11.41 -1.51
CA LEU A 228 5.21 10.02 -1.33
C LEU A 228 6.43 9.10 -1.38
N ALA A 229 6.37 8.01 -0.60
CA ALA A 229 7.40 6.97 -0.60
C ALA A 229 7.01 5.85 -1.58
N PHE A 230 7.86 5.58 -2.58
CA PHE A 230 7.67 4.53 -3.57
C PHE A 230 8.61 3.37 -3.30
N TYR A 231 8.06 2.22 -2.90
CA TYR A 231 8.79 0.98 -2.71
C TYR A 231 8.63 0.09 -3.94
N PHE A 232 9.74 -0.32 -4.54
CA PHE A 232 9.74 -1.03 -5.82
C PHE A 232 10.93 -2.00 -5.94
N ALA A 233 10.79 -2.98 -6.82
CA ALA A 233 11.90 -3.77 -7.34
C ALA A 233 12.26 -3.26 -8.75
N GLY A 234 13.51 -3.46 -9.19
CA GLY A 234 13.97 -3.02 -10.51
C GLY A 234 14.25 -1.51 -10.56
N ASP A 235 13.81 -0.86 -11.64
CA ASP A 235 13.96 0.56 -11.90
C ASP A 235 12.59 1.24 -12.07
N LEU A 236 12.17 1.98 -11.03
CA LEU A 236 10.90 2.71 -11.02
C LEU A 236 10.73 3.67 -12.23
N LEU A 237 11.82 4.25 -12.72
CA LEU A 237 11.75 5.29 -13.75
C LEU A 237 11.72 4.74 -15.17
N ALA A 238 12.23 3.52 -15.38
CA ALA A 238 12.34 2.91 -16.70
C ALA A 238 11.34 1.77 -16.94
N ASP A 239 10.96 1.05 -15.89
CA ASP A 239 10.14 -0.17 -16.02
C ASP A 239 8.63 0.12 -16.16
N TYR A 240 8.21 1.36 -15.88
CA TYR A 240 6.80 1.78 -15.86
C TYR A 240 6.56 2.98 -16.76
N THR A 241 5.44 2.95 -17.47
CA THR A 241 4.98 4.04 -18.33
C THR A 241 4.49 5.22 -17.49
N ASP A 242 4.44 6.40 -18.12
CA ASP A 242 3.89 7.60 -17.50
C ASP A 242 2.46 7.40 -16.98
N LEU A 243 1.59 6.70 -17.73
CA LEU A 243 0.21 6.45 -17.29
C LEU A 243 0.14 5.47 -16.11
N GLU A 244 1.03 4.47 -16.04
CA GLU A 244 1.15 3.59 -14.86
C GLU A 244 1.60 4.40 -13.63
N LEU A 245 2.60 5.27 -13.77
CA LEU A 245 3.05 6.14 -12.67
C LEU A 245 1.95 7.13 -12.23
N ILE A 246 1.22 7.73 -13.17
CA ILE A 246 0.08 8.60 -12.86
C ILE A 246 -1.05 7.82 -12.16
N SER A 247 -1.29 6.55 -12.52
CA SER A 247 -2.32 5.73 -11.89
C SER A 247 -2.05 5.49 -10.40
N THR A 248 -0.79 5.24 -10.03
CA THR A 248 -0.41 5.09 -8.61
C THR A 248 -0.45 6.43 -7.87
N ILE A 249 0.07 7.51 -8.48
CA ILE A 249 0.04 8.84 -7.86
C ILE A 249 -1.40 9.29 -7.62
N SER A 250 -2.26 9.23 -8.63
CA SER A 250 -3.65 9.71 -8.53
C SER A 250 -4.45 8.95 -7.48
N THR A 251 -4.19 7.65 -7.36
CA THR A 251 -4.82 6.78 -6.39
C THR A 251 -4.29 7.05 -4.98
N MET A 252 -2.97 7.02 -4.78
CA MET A 252 -2.38 7.14 -3.45
C MET A 252 -2.38 8.55 -2.91
N ASP A 253 -2.19 9.59 -3.72
CA ASP A 253 -2.36 11.01 -3.31
C ASP A 253 -3.79 11.25 -2.80
N THR A 254 -4.81 10.70 -3.49
CA THR A 254 -6.21 10.77 -3.04
C THR A 254 -6.41 10.06 -1.71
N PHE A 255 -5.94 8.81 -1.57
CA PHE A 255 -6.06 8.08 -0.31
C PHE A 255 -5.31 8.78 0.82
N GLN A 256 -4.11 9.32 0.58
CA GLN A 256 -3.37 10.03 1.62
C GLN A 256 -4.03 11.36 2.01
N LYS A 257 -4.69 12.08 1.10
CA LYS A 257 -5.53 13.24 1.43
C LYS A 257 -6.72 12.90 2.33
N ILE A 258 -7.22 11.67 2.26
CA ILE A 258 -8.29 11.18 3.14
C ILE A 258 -7.71 10.69 4.48
N TYR A 259 -6.61 9.95 4.44
CA TYR A 259 -6.04 9.29 5.62
C TYR A 259 -5.21 10.21 6.51
N ARG A 260 -4.46 11.13 5.90
CA ARG A 260 -3.52 12.06 6.54
C ARG A 260 -3.57 13.46 5.90
N PRO A 261 -4.75 14.12 5.84
CA PRO A 261 -4.89 15.49 5.36
C PRO A 261 -3.91 16.49 6.00
N GLU A 262 -3.47 16.28 7.24
CA GLU A 262 -2.47 17.11 7.92
C GLU A 262 -1.14 17.20 7.15
N ILE A 263 -0.84 16.16 6.36
CA ILE A 263 0.35 16.05 5.53
C ILE A 263 0.01 16.30 4.05
N TYR A 264 -0.99 15.61 3.50
CA TYR A 264 -1.23 15.58 2.04
C TYR A 264 -2.34 16.50 1.56
N ASN A 265 -3.08 17.11 2.48
CA ASN A 265 -4.05 18.16 2.19
C ASN A 265 -3.78 19.41 3.02
N ALA A 266 -2.51 19.61 3.40
CA ALA A 266 -2.00 20.83 4.01
C ALA A 266 -2.13 22.01 3.04
N ASN A 267 -2.34 23.21 3.58
CA ASN A 267 -2.50 24.40 2.74
C ASN A 267 -1.15 25.02 2.31
N SER A 268 -0.03 24.46 2.78
CA SER A 268 1.32 24.82 2.38
C SER A 268 2.10 23.60 1.86
N PRO A 269 2.85 23.73 0.74
CA PRO A 269 3.64 22.64 0.21
C PRO A 269 4.95 22.44 0.98
N ALA A 270 5.49 21.23 0.93
CA ALA A 270 6.78 20.87 1.47
C ALA A 270 7.91 21.78 0.95
N GLY A 271 8.73 22.30 1.87
CA GLY A 271 9.90 23.12 1.57
C GLY A 271 11.10 22.32 1.06
N LYS A 272 12.27 22.97 1.04
CA LYS A 272 13.56 22.31 0.68
C LYS A 272 13.98 21.27 1.72
N ALA A 273 13.65 21.49 2.99
CA ALA A 273 13.71 20.50 4.05
C ALA A 273 12.29 20.36 4.61
N TYR A 274 11.81 19.13 4.73
CA TYR A 274 10.44 18.86 5.11
C TYR A 274 10.37 17.71 6.13
N GLN A 275 9.81 18.00 7.30
CA GLN A 275 9.43 16.99 8.28
C GLN A 275 7.89 16.98 8.38
N PRO A 276 7.22 15.89 7.97
CA PRO A 276 5.77 15.80 8.06
C PRO A 276 5.31 15.85 9.51
N SER A 277 4.14 16.44 9.77
CA SER A 277 3.55 16.47 11.12
C SER A 277 2.07 16.12 11.08
N LEU A 278 1.68 15.13 11.89
CA LEU A 278 0.27 14.79 12.10
C LEU A 278 -0.45 15.79 13.04
N ASN A 279 0.29 16.72 13.63
CA ASN A 279 -0.25 17.77 14.49
C ASN A 279 -0.42 19.11 13.73
N ASN A 280 -0.07 19.17 12.44
CA ASN A 280 -0.31 20.35 11.62
C ASN A 280 -1.80 20.71 11.61
N GLN A 281 -2.12 21.97 11.90
CA GLN A 281 -3.50 22.48 11.95
C GLN A 281 -3.92 23.19 10.66
N ASP A 282 -2.95 23.57 9.80
CA ASP A 282 -3.22 24.27 8.55
C ASP A 282 -3.42 23.28 7.40
N TYR A 283 -4.61 22.68 7.37
CA TYR A 283 -5.01 21.72 6.34
C TYR A 283 -6.51 21.79 6.05
N SER A 284 -6.91 21.22 4.92
CA SER A 284 -8.31 21.10 4.51
C SER A 284 -8.82 19.67 4.67
N LEU A 285 -10.10 19.50 5.02
CA LEU A 285 -10.76 18.19 5.02
C LEU A 285 -11.47 17.92 3.70
N THR A 286 -11.48 16.66 3.28
CA THR A 286 -12.31 16.23 2.14
C THR A 286 -13.77 16.05 2.59
N ARG A 287 -14.70 15.94 1.63
CA ARG A 287 -16.10 15.57 1.91
C ARG A 287 -16.30 14.06 2.09
N ILE A 288 -15.24 13.32 2.37
CA ILE A 288 -15.26 11.86 2.54
C ILE A 288 -15.10 11.58 4.03
N VAL A 289 -16.08 10.89 4.61
CA VAL A 289 -16.03 10.51 6.02
C VAL A 289 -15.14 9.27 6.15
N TYR A 290 -14.12 9.36 7.00
CA TYR A 290 -13.17 8.27 7.25
C TYR A 290 -12.90 8.15 8.76
N ASP A 291 -13.20 6.99 9.32
CA ASP A 291 -13.07 6.74 10.75
C ASP A 291 -11.68 6.17 11.06
N ARG A 292 -10.79 7.04 11.56
CA ARG A 292 -9.42 6.66 11.93
C ARG A 292 -9.35 5.81 13.19
N GLU A 293 -10.29 5.96 14.12
CA GLU A 293 -10.34 5.18 15.36
C GLU A 293 -10.77 3.75 15.05
N GLU A 294 -11.84 3.58 14.28
CA GLU A 294 -12.27 2.27 13.78
C GLU A 294 -11.13 1.62 13.01
N ARG A 295 -10.48 2.34 12.09
CA ARG A 295 -9.35 1.79 11.32
C ARG A 295 -8.19 1.35 12.23
N SER A 296 -7.87 2.12 13.26
CA SER A 296 -6.78 1.78 14.18
C SER A 296 -7.12 0.53 15.01
N ARG A 297 -8.36 0.43 15.47
CA ARG A 297 -8.88 -0.78 16.14
C ARG A 297 -8.83 -2.00 15.22
N LEU A 298 -9.32 -1.86 13.99
CA LEU A 298 -9.33 -2.93 12.99
C LEU A 298 -7.90 -3.43 12.70
N ALA A 299 -6.91 -2.53 12.53
CA ALA A 299 -5.52 -2.96 12.31
C ALA A 299 -4.97 -3.84 13.46
N ILE A 300 -5.31 -3.53 14.71
CA ILE A 300 -4.94 -4.36 15.87
C ILE A 300 -5.66 -5.70 15.85
N GLU A 301 -6.96 -5.72 15.53
CA GLU A 301 -7.73 -6.96 15.39
C GLU A 301 -7.18 -7.86 14.29
N GLN A 302 -6.74 -7.30 13.16
CA GLN A 302 -6.07 -8.05 12.10
C GLN A 302 -4.72 -8.61 12.56
N GLY A 303 -3.92 -7.83 13.27
CA GLY A 303 -2.66 -8.33 13.85
C GLY A 303 -2.87 -9.51 14.81
N LYS A 304 -3.89 -9.44 15.67
CA LYS A 304 -4.27 -10.54 16.58
C LYS A 304 -4.83 -11.75 15.84
N PHE A 305 -5.66 -11.53 14.82
CA PHE A 305 -6.17 -12.60 13.97
C PHE A 305 -5.01 -13.33 13.27
N ALA A 306 -4.07 -12.58 12.70
CA ALA A 306 -2.88 -13.13 12.10
C ALA A 306 -2.04 -13.91 13.13
N GLU A 307 -1.90 -13.40 14.36
CA GLU A 307 -1.26 -14.14 15.44
C GLU A 307 -1.93 -15.51 15.69
N GLU A 308 -3.24 -15.52 15.89
CA GLU A 308 -4.01 -16.71 16.30
C GLU A 308 -4.24 -17.73 15.19
N GLN A 309 -4.48 -17.27 13.96
CA GLN A 309 -4.91 -18.12 12.85
C GLN A 309 -3.80 -18.40 11.83
N PHE A 310 -2.78 -17.54 11.76
CA PHE A 310 -1.68 -17.66 10.81
C PHE A 310 -0.37 -18.01 11.53
N VAL A 311 0.10 -17.17 12.44
CA VAL A 311 1.47 -17.27 12.96
C VAL A 311 1.60 -18.40 13.98
N LYS A 312 0.79 -18.45 15.04
CA LYS A 312 0.87 -19.48 16.09
C LYS A 312 0.64 -20.89 15.56
N PRO A 313 -0.42 -21.19 14.76
CA PRO A 313 -0.69 -22.56 14.32
C PRO A 313 0.38 -23.11 13.38
N TYR A 314 1.05 -22.24 12.64
CA TYR A 314 2.03 -22.62 11.62
C TYR A 314 3.46 -22.22 11.97
N GLN A 315 3.74 -21.78 13.20
CA GLN A 315 5.01 -21.19 13.61
C GLN A 315 6.21 -22.07 13.25
N ALA A 316 6.18 -23.36 13.63
CA ALA A 316 7.26 -24.30 13.36
C ALA A 316 7.45 -24.53 11.85
N THR A 317 6.36 -24.69 11.11
CA THR A 317 6.38 -24.90 9.65
C THR A 317 6.93 -23.68 8.92
N LEU A 318 6.46 -22.47 9.28
CA LEU A 318 6.87 -21.20 8.70
C LEU A 318 8.32 -20.88 9.04
N ALA A 319 8.76 -21.13 10.27
CA ALA A 319 10.15 -20.95 10.69
C ALA A 319 11.09 -21.89 9.91
N GLN A 320 10.76 -23.19 9.83
CA GLN A 320 11.56 -24.17 9.09
C GLN A 320 11.60 -23.85 7.59
N TRP A 321 10.50 -23.37 7.01
CA TRP A 321 10.45 -22.93 5.62
C TRP A 321 11.28 -21.66 5.39
N SER A 322 11.09 -20.64 6.22
CA SER A 322 11.78 -19.35 6.09
C SER A 322 13.29 -19.47 6.26
N ALA A 323 13.76 -20.38 7.13
CA ALA A 323 15.20 -20.65 7.33
C ALA A 323 15.92 -21.14 6.05
N GLN A 324 15.19 -21.62 5.04
CA GLN A 324 15.78 -22.02 3.75
C GLN A 324 16.26 -20.80 2.93
N TYR A 325 15.74 -19.60 3.22
CA TYR A 325 16.10 -18.35 2.55
C TYR A 325 17.22 -17.58 3.25
N ALA A 326 17.67 -18.04 4.43
CA ALA A 326 18.79 -17.46 5.17
C ALA A 326 20.17 -17.98 4.68
N ARG A 327 20.19 -18.70 3.55
CA ARG A 327 21.39 -19.30 2.94
C ARG A 327 21.86 -18.54 1.72
#